data_AF-A0A839WCC4-F1
#
_entry.id   AF-A0A839WCC4-F1
#
_cell.length_a   1.000
_cell.length_b   1.000
_cell.length_c   1.000
_cell.angle_alpha   90.00
_cell.angle_beta   90.00
_cell.angle_gamma   90.00
#
_symmetry.space_group_name_H-M   'P 1'
#
loop_
_entity.id
_entity.type
_entity.pdbx_description
1 polymer ?
#
loop_
_entity_poly.entity_id
_entity_poly.type
_entity_poly.pdbx_seq_one_letter_code
_entity_poly.pdbx_strand_id
1 'polypeptide(L)'
;MIEQHVFGQRKALWDDFCRSQQVIENSTHLFDTDHESYVRVRQFGKASSRKILSRSASMEARVISQTNILIEDIEHECNQFDGLIYMMFQRQGNDVIPLYIGKAESKGRSNPVSANITNVARVKDKFARWGDNYQYHIGDLSASVLPGHDARYVTIKYQYWAKHLFITYPTERPQLKQDIWFWCKAWNKNEAGIWPEFGPIRLSFLEYLMIGVASSLFPETLLNREGHSRG
;
A
#
# COMPACT_ATOMS: atom_id res chain seq x y z
N MET A 1 -4.88 13.59 -31.15
CA MET A 1 -4.06 14.74 -30.68
C MET A 1 -4.44 15.19 -29.26
N ILE A 2 -5.73 15.41 -28.93
CA ILE A 2 -6.15 15.83 -27.57
C ILE A 2 -5.83 14.76 -26.51
N GLU A 3 -6.13 13.48 -26.77
CA GLU A 3 -5.87 12.40 -25.81
C GLU A 3 -4.38 12.20 -25.48
N GLN A 4 -3.51 12.32 -26.49
CA GLN A 4 -2.06 12.24 -26.29
C GLN A 4 -1.52 13.41 -25.46
N HIS A 5 -2.08 14.61 -25.65
CA HIS A 5 -1.71 15.79 -24.86
C HIS A 5 -2.13 15.64 -23.38
N VAL A 6 -3.37 15.18 -23.14
CA VAL A 6 -3.88 14.93 -21.78
C VAL A 6 -3.09 13.82 -21.08
N PHE A 7 -2.75 12.74 -21.80
CA PHE A 7 -1.91 11.68 -21.27
C PHE A 7 -0.52 12.21 -20.85
N GLY A 8 0.12 13.01 -21.72
CA GLY A 8 1.42 13.62 -21.43
C GLY A 8 1.41 14.50 -20.18
N GLN A 9 0.37 15.33 -20.00
CA GLN A 9 0.20 16.16 -18.80
C GLN A 9 0.06 15.32 -17.53
N ARG A 10 -0.76 14.25 -17.58
CA ARG A 10 -0.96 13.36 -16.42
C ARG A 10 0.30 12.59 -16.07
N LYS A 11 1.06 12.14 -17.08
CA LYS A 11 2.35 11.47 -16.87
C LYS A 11 3.36 12.41 -16.22
N ALA A 12 3.43 13.67 -16.65
CA ALA A 12 4.27 14.69 -16.02
C ALA A 12 3.91 14.89 -14.54
N LEU A 13 2.61 15.04 -14.22
CA LEU A 13 2.14 15.16 -12.83
C LEU A 13 2.54 13.94 -11.98
N TRP A 14 2.38 12.73 -12.52
CA TRP A 14 2.76 11.50 -11.85
C TRP A 14 4.26 11.42 -11.59
N ASP A 15 5.07 11.71 -12.61
CA ASP A 15 6.53 11.63 -12.53
C ASP A 15 7.10 12.70 -11.60
N ASP A 16 6.55 13.92 -11.63
CA ASP A 16 6.96 15.02 -10.78
C ASP A 16 6.57 14.76 -9.32
N PHE A 17 5.39 14.20 -9.06
CA PHE A 17 5.02 13.72 -7.73
C PHE A 17 5.99 12.64 -7.24
N CYS A 18 6.25 11.61 -8.06
CA CYS A 18 7.17 10.53 -7.67
C CYS A 18 8.58 11.04 -7.39
N ARG A 19 9.07 11.99 -8.19
CA ARG A 19 10.40 12.59 -8.03
C ARG A 19 10.47 13.49 -6.80
N SER A 20 9.50 14.38 -6.60
CA SER A 20 9.48 15.29 -5.45
C SER A 20 9.33 14.55 -4.12
N GLN A 21 8.57 13.45 -4.11
CA GLN A 21 8.40 12.58 -2.95
C GLN A 21 9.50 11.50 -2.86
N GLN A 22 10.45 11.50 -3.79
CA GLN A 22 11.58 10.55 -3.84
C GLN A 22 11.11 9.10 -3.67
N VAL A 23 10.07 8.70 -4.41
CA VAL A 23 9.36 7.43 -4.21
C VAL A 23 10.31 6.25 -4.36
N ILE A 24 11.21 6.27 -5.35
CA ILE A 24 12.16 5.20 -5.61
C ILE A 24 13.20 5.12 -4.50
N GLU A 25 13.78 6.24 -4.09
CA GLU A 25 14.81 6.32 -3.07
C GLU A 25 14.27 5.94 -1.68
N ASN A 26 12.99 6.22 -1.43
CA ASN A 26 12.31 5.99 -0.16
C ASN A 26 11.42 4.75 -0.13
N SER A 27 11.62 3.80 -1.05
CA SER A 27 10.86 2.56 -1.11
C SER A 27 11.69 1.32 -0.80
N THR A 28 10.99 0.22 -0.57
CA THR A 28 11.52 -1.07 -0.15
C THR A 28 10.74 -2.18 -0.84
N HIS A 29 11.30 -3.39 -0.94
CA HIS A 29 10.51 -4.56 -1.31
C HIS A 29 9.35 -4.73 -0.33
N LEU A 30 8.16 -5.07 -0.82
CA LEU A 30 6.97 -5.33 0.00
C LEU A 30 7.10 -6.67 0.73
N PHE A 31 7.52 -7.71 0.01
CA PHE A 31 7.60 -9.09 0.50
C PHE A 31 9.03 -9.47 0.86
N ASP A 32 9.16 -10.39 1.80
CA ASP A 32 10.40 -11.11 2.05
C ASP A 32 10.53 -12.25 1.02
N THR A 33 11.51 -12.15 0.12
CA THR A 33 11.71 -13.09 -0.99
C THR A 33 13.10 -13.68 -0.97
N ASP A 34 13.24 -14.91 -1.47
CA ASP A 34 14.55 -15.43 -1.85
C ASP A 34 15.01 -14.96 -3.24
N HIS A 35 16.15 -15.47 -3.68
CA HIS A 35 16.80 -15.10 -4.94
C HIS A 35 16.02 -15.53 -6.20
N GLU A 36 15.02 -16.40 -6.07
CA GLU A 36 14.14 -16.83 -7.16
C GLU A 36 12.75 -16.16 -7.07
N SER A 37 12.63 -15.10 -6.25
CA SER A 37 11.39 -14.37 -6.00
C SER A 37 10.27 -15.20 -5.34
N TYR A 38 10.61 -16.31 -4.65
CA TYR A 38 9.63 -17.00 -3.80
C TYR A 38 9.43 -16.22 -2.51
N VAL A 39 8.18 -15.88 -2.21
CA VAL A 39 7.81 -15.18 -0.98
C VAL A 39 7.88 -16.14 0.20
N ARG A 40 8.59 -15.75 1.25
CA ARG A 40 8.66 -16.50 2.51
C ARG A 40 7.29 -16.54 3.18
N VAL A 41 6.92 -17.72 3.67
CA VAL A 41 5.65 -17.97 4.36
C VAL A 41 5.93 -18.25 5.82
N ARG A 42 5.16 -17.63 6.72
CA ARG A 42 5.28 -17.83 8.17
C ARG A 42 3.96 -18.25 8.80
N GLN A 43 4.03 -18.85 9.98
CA GLN A 43 2.85 -19.20 10.78
C GLN A 43 2.34 -17.98 11.56
N PHE A 44 1.03 -17.87 11.69
CA PHE A 44 0.34 -16.80 12.41
C PHE A 44 -0.86 -17.35 13.21
N GLY A 45 -1.01 -16.85 14.44
CA GLY A 45 -2.05 -17.27 15.37
C GLY A 45 -1.64 -18.49 16.22
N LYS A 46 -2.01 -18.48 17.50
CA LYS A 46 -1.69 -19.57 18.45
C LYS A 46 -2.67 -20.75 18.38
N ALA A 47 -3.97 -20.47 18.28
CA ALA A 47 -5.03 -21.48 18.37
C ALA A 47 -5.42 -22.07 17.00
N SER A 48 -5.38 -21.26 15.95
CA SER A 48 -5.61 -21.66 14.56
C SER A 48 -4.44 -21.19 13.71
N SER A 49 -3.28 -21.85 13.91
CA SER A 49 -2.05 -21.54 13.19
C SER A 49 -2.32 -21.60 11.69
N ARG A 50 -2.35 -20.43 11.05
CA ARG A 50 -2.49 -20.30 9.61
C ARG A 50 -1.20 -19.77 9.02
N LYS A 51 -0.97 -20.09 7.75
CA LYS A 51 0.15 -19.55 7.01
C LYS A 51 -0.18 -18.14 6.52
N ILE A 52 0.81 -17.26 6.48
CA ILE A 52 0.70 -15.92 5.89
C ILE A 52 1.96 -15.57 5.10
N LEU A 53 1.79 -14.74 4.08
CA LEU A 53 2.89 -14.14 3.32
C LEU A 53 3.70 -13.22 4.24
N SER A 54 5.03 -13.30 4.14
CA SER A 54 5.92 -12.46 4.96
C SER A 54 6.17 -11.13 4.27
N ARG A 55 5.93 -10.03 4.99
CA ARG A 55 6.44 -8.70 4.61
C ARG A 55 7.95 -8.69 4.77
N SER A 56 8.65 -7.89 3.97
CA SER A 56 10.09 -7.68 4.18
C SER A 56 10.33 -6.92 5.50
N ALA A 57 11.48 -7.18 6.13
CA ALA A 57 11.88 -6.45 7.33
C ALA A 57 12.02 -4.94 7.06
N SER A 58 12.47 -4.55 5.88
CA SER A 58 12.62 -3.15 5.47
C SER A 58 11.27 -2.46 5.22
N MET A 59 10.25 -3.17 4.71
CA MET A 59 8.87 -2.67 4.66
C MET A 59 8.34 -2.42 6.07
N GLU A 60 8.53 -3.38 6.97
CA GLU A 60 8.06 -3.20 8.34
C GLU A 60 8.77 -2.02 9.02
N ALA A 61 10.09 -1.89 8.87
CA ALA A 61 10.87 -0.77 9.41
C ALA A 61 10.40 0.59 8.86
N ARG A 62 10.10 0.67 7.55
CA ARG A 62 9.58 1.89 6.92
C ARG A 62 8.24 2.30 7.51
N VAL A 63 7.29 1.35 7.62
CA VAL A 63 5.98 1.64 8.23
C VAL A 63 6.14 2.11 9.68
N ILE A 64 6.95 1.42 10.48
CA ILE A 64 7.20 1.80 11.89
C ILE A 64 7.78 3.21 11.98
N SER A 65 8.80 3.52 11.19
CA SER A 65 9.40 4.86 11.16
C SER A 65 8.38 5.95 10.84
N GLN A 66 7.54 5.74 9.82
CA GLN A 66 6.54 6.73 9.45
C GLN A 66 5.39 6.83 10.46
N THR A 67 5.00 5.73 11.10
CA THR A 67 4.03 5.80 12.20
C THR A 67 4.57 6.50 13.44
N ASN A 68 5.87 6.40 13.73
CA ASN A 68 6.46 7.09 14.87
C ASN A 68 6.33 8.60 14.73
N ILE A 69 6.51 9.15 13.52
CA ILE A 69 6.26 10.57 13.22
C ILE A 69 4.82 10.96 13.59
N LEU A 70 3.84 10.11 13.25
CA LEU A 70 2.43 10.38 13.58
C LEU A 70 2.17 10.31 15.08
N ILE A 71 2.81 9.38 15.79
CA ILE A 71 2.67 9.26 17.25
C ILE A 71 3.27 10.48 17.94
N GLU A 72 4.48 10.89 17.55
CA GLU A 72 5.13 12.10 18.08
C GLU A 72 4.27 13.36 17.81
N ASP A 73 3.71 13.51 16.60
CA ASP A 73 2.81 14.62 16.27
C ASP A 73 1.55 14.66 17.16
N ILE A 74 1.00 13.50 17.51
CA ILE A 74 -0.18 13.39 18.37
C ILE A 74 0.19 13.62 19.83
N GLU A 75 1.27 13.02 20.32
CA GLU A 75 1.74 13.16 21.71
C GLU A 75 2.14 14.59 22.06
N HIS A 76 2.67 15.34 21.08
CA HIS A 76 3.00 16.76 21.22
C HIS A 76 1.87 17.72 20.80
N GLU A 77 0.70 17.19 20.43
CA GLU A 77 -0.46 17.98 19.99
C GLU A 77 -0.16 18.94 18.82
N CYS A 78 0.87 18.64 18.02
CA CYS A 78 1.34 19.45 16.89
C CYS A 78 0.31 19.48 15.75
N ASN A 79 -0.45 18.39 15.57
CA ASN A 79 -1.54 18.27 14.60
C ASN A 79 -1.11 18.61 13.16
N GLN A 80 0.12 18.27 12.77
CA GLN A 80 0.68 18.53 11.44
C GLN A 80 0.36 17.40 10.46
N PHE A 81 0.17 16.18 10.94
CA PHE A 81 0.05 15.00 10.07
C PHE A 81 -1.34 14.36 10.11
N ASP A 82 -1.90 14.10 8.93
CA ASP A 82 -3.23 13.52 8.79
C ASP A 82 -3.21 11.98 8.93
N GLY A 83 -2.09 11.34 8.61
CA GLY A 83 -1.97 9.89 8.57
C GLY A 83 -0.86 9.43 7.63
N LEU A 84 -0.92 8.15 7.23
CA LEU A 84 -0.03 7.58 6.23
C LEU A 84 -0.70 7.55 4.86
N ILE A 85 0.03 8.01 3.84
CA ILE A 85 -0.20 7.62 2.45
C ILE A 85 0.78 6.50 2.10
N TYR A 86 0.33 5.49 1.35
CA TYR A 86 1.18 4.41 0.90
C TYR A 86 0.84 3.93 -0.50
N MET A 87 1.82 3.30 -1.13
CA MET A 87 1.73 2.79 -2.48
C MET A 87 2.46 1.46 -2.61
N MET A 88 1.77 0.47 -3.19
CA MET A 88 2.36 -0.73 -3.75
C MET A 88 2.58 -0.49 -5.24
N PHE A 89 3.76 -0.80 -5.76
CA PHE A 89 4.11 -0.49 -7.15
C PHE A 89 5.15 -1.45 -7.73
N GLN A 90 5.36 -1.36 -9.03
CA GLN A 90 6.44 -2.01 -9.77
C GLN A 90 7.38 -0.95 -10.33
N ARG A 91 8.65 -1.33 -10.48
CA ARG A 91 9.65 -0.47 -11.13
C ARG A 91 9.90 -0.97 -12.55
N GLN A 92 9.91 -0.05 -13.50
CA GLN A 92 10.41 -0.29 -14.85
C GLN A 92 11.46 0.77 -15.16
N GLY A 93 12.74 0.45 -14.93
CA GLY A 93 13.79 1.45 -14.91
C GLY A 93 13.52 2.50 -13.83
N ASN A 94 13.35 3.76 -14.25
CA ASN A 94 13.03 4.89 -13.37
C ASN A 94 11.51 5.16 -13.27
N ASP A 95 10.68 4.39 -13.98
CA ASP A 95 9.23 4.55 -13.90
C ASP A 95 8.66 3.83 -12.67
N VAL A 96 7.77 4.53 -11.97
CA VAL A 96 6.97 4.02 -10.86
C VAL A 96 5.59 3.65 -11.43
N ILE A 97 5.29 2.35 -11.50
CA ILE A 97 4.01 1.85 -12.00
C ILE A 97 3.14 1.45 -10.80
N PRO A 98 2.16 2.27 -10.41
CA PRO A 98 1.34 1.99 -9.24
C PRO A 98 0.48 0.75 -9.47
N LEU A 99 0.46 -0.11 -8.45
CA LEU A 99 -0.46 -1.25 -8.37
C LEU A 99 -1.57 -0.97 -7.36
N TYR A 100 -1.27 -0.30 -6.25
CA TYR A 100 -2.29 0.08 -5.28
C TYR A 100 -1.87 1.32 -4.53
N ILE A 101 -2.79 2.25 -4.35
CA ILE A 101 -2.63 3.44 -3.53
C ILE A 101 -3.64 3.36 -2.40
N GLY A 102 -3.21 3.63 -1.17
CA GLY A 102 -4.10 3.60 -0.03
C GLY A 102 -3.63 4.52 1.09
N LYS A 103 -4.50 4.75 2.06
CA LYS A 103 -4.18 5.52 3.26
C LYS A 103 -4.49 4.79 4.57
N ALA A 104 -3.94 5.32 5.65
CA ALA A 104 -4.34 5.04 7.02
C ALA A 104 -4.36 6.34 7.83
N GLU A 105 -5.53 6.76 8.28
CA GLU A 105 -5.70 7.96 9.11
C GLU A 105 -4.93 7.83 10.45
N SER A 106 -4.37 8.94 10.93
CA SER A 106 -3.66 9.00 12.22
C SER A 106 -4.63 8.90 13.41
N LYS A 107 -5.85 9.44 13.28
CA LYS A 107 -6.89 9.45 14.31
C LYS A 107 -7.95 8.37 14.08
N GLY A 108 -8.47 7.80 15.16
CA GLY A 108 -9.58 6.84 15.12
C GLY A 108 -10.94 7.55 15.13
N ARG A 109 -12.02 6.80 14.85
CA ARG A 109 -13.40 7.33 14.94
C ARG A 109 -13.78 7.75 16.36
N SER A 110 -13.27 7.01 17.36
CA SER A 110 -13.60 7.21 18.78
C SER A 110 -12.36 7.29 19.67
N ASN A 111 -11.16 7.14 19.09
CA ASN A 111 -9.90 7.12 19.83
C ASN A 111 -8.95 8.20 19.27
N PRO A 112 -8.12 8.83 20.11
CA PRO A 112 -7.15 9.83 19.66
C PRO A 112 -6.19 9.30 18.59
N VAL A 113 -5.79 8.02 18.70
CA VAL A 113 -4.94 7.33 17.73
C VAL A 113 -5.74 6.22 17.04
N SER A 114 -5.58 6.13 15.73
CA SER A 114 -6.14 5.06 14.90
C SER A 114 -5.55 3.72 15.30
N ALA A 115 -6.40 2.71 15.43
CA ALA A 115 -5.94 1.35 15.73
C ALA A 115 -5.02 0.76 14.65
N ASN A 116 -4.98 1.35 13.45
CA ASN A 116 -4.03 0.97 12.40
C ASN A 116 -2.61 1.48 12.67
N ILE A 117 -2.45 2.51 13.51
CA ILE A 117 -1.20 3.20 13.81
C ILE A 117 -0.70 2.86 15.22
N THR A 118 -1.62 2.57 16.14
CA THR A 118 -1.28 2.22 17.52
C THR A 118 -0.38 0.99 17.61
N ASN A 119 0.76 1.12 18.31
CA ASN A 119 1.65 0.03 18.70
C ASN A 119 2.16 -0.85 17.54
N VAL A 120 2.26 -0.33 16.32
CA VAL A 120 2.66 -1.12 15.13
C VAL A 120 4.08 -1.70 15.23
N ALA A 121 4.95 -1.16 16.08
CA ALA A 121 6.26 -1.75 16.37
C ALA A 121 6.15 -3.13 17.02
N ARG A 122 5.11 -3.36 17.84
CA ARG A 122 4.91 -4.59 18.63
C ARG A 122 3.79 -5.47 18.07
N VAL A 123 2.73 -4.87 17.52
CA VAL A 123 1.51 -5.57 17.09
C VAL A 123 1.33 -5.42 15.58
N LYS A 124 1.43 -6.54 14.86
CA LYS A 124 1.38 -6.58 13.38
C LYS A 124 0.01 -6.96 12.81
N ASP A 125 -0.99 -7.07 13.67
CA ASP A 125 -2.35 -7.48 13.31
C ASP A 125 -3.02 -6.55 12.29
N LYS A 126 -2.87 -5.23 12.48
CA LYS A 126 -3.52 -4.19 11.65
C LYS A 126 -2.52 -3.44 10.79
N PHE A 127 -1.36 -3.11 11.39
CA PHE A 127 -0.13 -2.64 10.75
C PHE A 127 -0.33 -1.66 9.59
N ALA A 128 -0.86 -0.47 9.87
CA ALA A 128 -1.13 0.57 8.86
C ALA A 128 -1.96 0.07 7.67
N ARG A 129 -2.94 -0.81 7.92
CA ARG A 129 -3.76 -1.54 6.93
C ARG A 129 -3.08 -2.73 6.23
N TRP A 130 -1.79 -2.93 6.45
CA TRP A 130 -0.97 -4.03 5.91
C TRP A 130 -0.80 -5.21 6.87
N GLY A 131 -1.65 -5.33 7.88
CA GLY A 131 -1.51 -6.32 8.94
C GLY A 131 -1.87 -7.77 8.58
N ASP A 132 -1.57 -8.65 9.53
CA ASP A 132 -1.68 -10.10 9.43
C ASP A 132 -3.12 -10.63 9.58
N ASN A 133 -4.00 -9.84 10.21
CA ASN A 133 -5.39 -10.22 10.37
C ASN A 133 -6.15 -10.13 9.04
N TYR A 134 -7.25 -10.87 8.95
CA TYR A 134 -8.21 -10.65 7.88
C TYR A 134 -8.78 -9.22 7.97
N GLN A 135 -9.29 -8.70 6.85
CA GLN A 135 -9.68 -7.30 6.63
C GLN A 135 -8.49 -6.32 6.51
N TYR A 136 -7.28 -6.86 6.36
CA TYR A 136 -6.03 -6.14 6.16
C TYR A 136 -5.25 -6.79 5.00
N HIS A 137 -4.41 -6.02 4.32
CA HIS A 137 -3.88 -6.39 3.01
C HIS A 137 -3.10 -7.70 3.01
N ILE A 138 -2.24 -7.94 4.00
CA ILE A 138 -1.45 -9.19 4.04
C ILE A 138 -2.30 -10.38 4.46
N GLY A 139 -3.17 -10.23 5.46
CA GLY A 139 -4.04 -11.32 5.90
C GLY A 139 -5.00 -11.80 4.81
N ASP A 140 -5.67 -10.88 4.12
CA ASP A 140 -6.62 -11.24 3.07
C ASP A 140 -5.94 -11.69 1.76
N LEU A 141 -4.78 -11.10 1.42
CA LEU A 141 -3.99 -11.59 0.29
C LEU A 141 -3.48 -13.01 0.55
N SER A 142 -3.00 -13.28 1.77
CA SER A 142 -2.57 -14.62 2.17
C SER A 142 -3.69 -15.63 2.00
N ALA A 143 -4.92 -15.29 2.38
CA ALA A 143 -6.08 -16.17 2.19
C ALA A 143 -6.31 -16.56 0.73
N SER A 144 -6.00 -15.66 -0.21
CA SER A 144 -6.19 -15.90 -1.65
C SER A 144 -5.00 -16.58 -2.32
N VAL A 145 -3.80 -16.47 -1.74
CA VAL A 145 -2.54 -16.95 -2.31
C VAL A 145 -2.11 -18.30 -1.74
N LEU A 146 -2.42 -18.56 -0.47
CA LEU A 146 -2.00 -19.75 0.26
C LEU A 146 -3.19 -20.70 0.46
N PRO A 147 -2.98 -22.03 0.38
CA PRO A 147 -4.03 -22.99 0.69
C PRO A 147 -4.31 -23.05 2.21
N GLY A 148 -5.46 -23.62 2.58
CA GLY A 148 -5.81 -23.91 3.98
C GLY A 148 -6.52 -22.78 4.74
N HIS A 149 -6.79 -21.65 4.10
CA HIS A 149 -7.65 -20.61 4.66
C HIS A 149 -9.13 -20.95 4.45
N ASP A 150 -9.98 -20.53 5.39
CA ASP A 150 -11.44 -20.61 5.25
C ASP A 150 -11.89 -19.75 4.06
N ALA A 151 -12.73 -20.34 3.19
CA ALA A 151 -13.23 -19.74 1.96
C ALA A 151 -13.91 -18.38 2.18
N ARG A 152 -14.47 -18.12 3.36
CA ARG A 152 -15.11 -16.81 3.67
C ARG A 152 -14.12 -15.63 3.67
N TYR A 153 -12.82 -15.90 3.82
CA TYR A 153 -11.77 -14.87 3.78
C TYR A 153 -11.12 -14.74 2.39
N VAL A 154 -11.48 -15.62 1.44
CA VAL A 154 -11.03 -15.54 0.06
C VAL A 154 -11.97 -14.61 -0.71
N THR A 155 -11.54 -13.38 -0.94
CA THR A 155 -12.38 -12.37 -1.59
C THR A 155 -11.98 -12.14 -3.05
N ILE A 156 -12.93 -11.73 -3.88
CA ILE A 156 -12.70 -11.42 -5.30
C ILE A 156 -11.58 -10.38 -5.47
N LYS A 157 -11.51 -9.37 -4.58
CA LYS A 157 -10.47 -8.34 -4.62
C LYS A 157 -9.08 -8.95 -4.50
N TYR A 158 -8.86 -9.80 -3.51
CA TYR A 158 -7.54 -10.37 -3.26
C TYR A 158 -7.21 -11.57 -4.15
N GLN A 159 -8.21 -12.27 -4.69
CA GLN A 159 -8.00 -13.18 -5.82
C GLN A 159 -7.51 -12.44 -7.06
N TYR A 160 -8.03 -11.25 -7.32
CA TYR A 160 -7.55 -10.40 -8.41
C TYR A 160 -6.12 -9.92 -8.16
N TRP A 161 -5.78 -9.51 -6.92
CA TRP A 161 -4.40 -9.21 -6.57
C TRP A 161 -3.49 -10.42 -6.74
N ALA A 162 -3.90 -11.59 -6.26
CA ALA A 162 -3.14 -12.83 -6.40
C ALA A 162 -2.83 -13.12 -7.88
N LYS A 163 -3.82 -12.92 -8.78
CA LYS A 163 -3.65 -13.00 -10.24
C LYS A 163 -2.58 -12.09 -10.80
N HIS A 164 -2.47 -10.87 -10.28
CA HIS A 164 -1.54 -9.87 -10.81
C HIS A 164 -0.13 -10.03 -10.25
N LEU A 165 -0.01 -10.50 -9.01
CA LEU A 165 1.25 -10.53 -8.29
C LEU A 165 2.00 -11.86 -8.43
N PHE A 166 1.29 -12.99 -8.51
CA PHE A 166 1.92 -14.32 -8.37
C PHE A 166 1.78 -15.17 -9.64
N ILE A 167 2.81 -15.96 -9.94
CA ILE A 167 2.85 -16.87 -11.10
C ILE A 167 1.76 -17.96 -10.97
N THR A 168 1.61 -18.53 -9.78
CA THR A 168 0.60 -19.56 -9.49
C THR A 168 0.01 -19.31 -8.10
N TYR A 169 -1.30 -19.53 -7.97
CA TYR A 169 -2.05 -19.42 -6.73
C TYR A 169 -3.38 -20.19 -6.84
N PRO A 170 -3.90 -20.79 -5.76
CA PRO A 170 -3.26 -20.91 -4.45
C PRO A 170 -2.08 -21.90 -4.48
N THR A 171 -1.05 -21.66 -3.67
CA THR A 171 0.14 -22.53 -3.58
C THR A 171 0.86 -22.38 -2.24
N GLU A 172 1.56 -23.42 -1.79
CA GLU A 172 2.42 -23.39 -0.61
C GLU A 172 3.75 -22.63 -0.83
N ARG A 173 4.14 -22.46 -2.10
CA ARG A 173 5.38 -21.78 -2.51
C ARG A 173 5.09 -20.65 -3.49
N PRO A 174 4.52 -19.52 -3.02
CA PRO A 174 4.12 -18.43 -3.90
C PRO A 174 5.35 -17.71 -4.48
N GLN A 175 5.40 -17.61 -5.80
CA GLN A 175 6.45 -16.90 -6.54
C GLN A 175 5.89 -15.65 -7.18
N LEU A 176 6.57 -14.52 -7.00
CA LEU A 176 6.17 -13.26 -7.63
C LEU A 176 6.45 -13.30 -9.14
N LYS A 177 5.60 -12.64 -9.93
CA LYS A 177 5.86 -12.39 -11.35
C LYS A 177 6.99 -11.39 -11.57
N GLN A 178 7.15 -10.48 -10.62
CA GLN A 178 8.16 -9.43 -10.60
C GLN A 178 8.26 -8.82 -9.19
N ASP A 179 9.33 -8.10 -8.92
CA ASP A 179 9.53 -7.43 -7.63
C ASP A 179 8.42 -6.40 -7.36
N ILE A 180 7.85 -6.51 -6.16
CA ILE A 180 6.81 -5.61 -5.69
C ILE A 180 7.41 -4.68 -4.65
N TRP A 181 7.30 -3.38 -4.92
CA TRP A 181 7.84 -2.32 -4.10
C TRP A 181 6.76 -1.67 -3.27
N PHE A 182 7.17 -1.10 -2.14
CA PHE A 182 6.33 -0.41 -1.19
C PHE A 182 6.96 0.93 -0.83
N TRP A 183 6.15 1.98 -0.92
CA TRP A 183 6.47 3.32 -0.43
C TRP A 183 5.39 3.75 0.56
N CYS A 184 5.78 4.43 1.63
CA CYS A 184 4.84 5.13 2.48
C CYS A 184 5.45 6.39 3.10
N LYS A 185 4.58 7.32 3.45
CA LYS A 185 4.94 8.59 4.05
C LYS A 185 3.88 9.06 5.05
N ALA A 186 4.31 9.59 6.19
CA ALA A 186 3.48 10.41 7.06
C ALA A 186 3.15 11.72 6.34
N TRP A 187 1.86 11.92 6.02
CA TRP A 187 1.43 13.04 5.19
C TRP A 187 1.22 14.30 6.02
N ASN A 188 2.09 15.29 5.82
CA ASN A 188 1.94 16.61 6.42
C ASN A 188 0.85 17.38 5.65
N LYS A 189 -0.16 17.87 6.36
CA LYS A 189 -1.31 18.58 5.75
C LYS A 189 -0.94 19.89 5.06
N ASN A 190 0.29 20.39 5.28
CA ASN A 190 0.82 21.59 4.66
C ASN A 190 1.57 21.31 3.34
N GLU A 191 1.79 20.04 2.98
CA GLU A 191 2.43 19.67 1.73
C GLU A 191 1.45 19.74 0.55
N ALA A 192 2.00 20.11 -0.62
CA ALA A 192 1.28 20.03 -1.89
C ALA A 192 1.20 18.58 -2.38
N GLY A 193 0.07 18.22 -2.98
CA GLY A 193 -0.17 16.90 -3.54
C GLY A 193 0.35 16.72 -4.96
N ILE A 194 -0.21 15.74 -5.66
CA ILE A 194 0.09 15.45 -7.08
C ILE A 194 -0.28 16.59 -8.04
N TRP A 195 -1.20 17.46 -7.65
CA TRP A 195 -1.50 18.73 -8.33
C TRP A 195 -1.04 19.89 -7.47
N PRO A 196 0.12 20.49 -7.75
CA PRO A 196 0.66 21.60 -6.96
C PRO A 196 -0.26 22.82 -6.91
N GLU A 197 -1.10 23.01 -7.93
CA GLU A 197 -2.02 24.15 -8.06
C GLU A 197 -3.11 24.18 -6.98
N PHE A 198 -3.42 23.03 -6.36
CA PHE A 198 -4.33 22.99 -5.22
C PHE A 198 -3.67 23.41 -3.90
N GLY A 199 -2.35 23.61 -3.88
CA GLY A 199 -1.60 23.93 -2.68
C GLY A 199 -1.66 22.81 -1.63
N PRO A 200 -1.58 23.15 -0.33
CA PRO A 200 -1.69 22.19 0.76
C PRO A 200 -2.94 21.31 0.67
N ILE A 201 -2.75 19.99 0.80
CA ILE A 201 -3.83 19.02 0.62
C ILE A 201 -3.98 18.06 1.80
N ARG A 202 -5.24 17.75 2.14
CA ARG A 202 -5.59 16.75 3.16
C ARG A 202 -5.34 15.35 2.61
N LEU A 203 -4.92 14.42 3.48
CA LEU A 203 -4.59 13.03 3.08
C LEU A 203 -5.71 12.34 2.30
N SER A 204 -6.96 12.51 2.71
CA SER A 204 -8.12 11.92 2.02
C SER A 204 -8.27 12.39 0.57
N PHE A 205 -8.00 13.68 0.32
CA PHE A 205 -8.10 14.23 -1.02
C PHE A 205 -6.87 13.88 -1.86
N LEU A 206 -5.68 13.81 -1.24
CA LEU A 206 -4.47 13.33 -1.91
C LEU A 206 -4.66 11.91 -2.46
N GLU A 207 -5.13 10.97 -1.64
CA GLU A 207 -5.34 9.57 -2.07
C GLU A 207 -6.26 9.53 -3.31
N TYR A 208 -7.36 10.28 -3.27
CA TYR A 208 -8.30 10.35 -4.39
C TYR A 208 -7.64 10.89 -5.67
N LEU A 209 -6.88 11.98 -5.57
CA LEU A 209 -6.18 12.55 -6.73
C LEU A 209 -5.13 11.61 -7.30
N MET A 210 -4.34 10.94 -6.44
CA MET A 210 -3.34 9.97 -6.88
C MET A 210 -3.99 8.79 -7.60
N ILE A 211 -5.10 8.25 -7.08
CA ILE A 211 -5.88 7.19 -7.75
C ILE A 211 -6.45 7.70 -9.08
N GLY A 212 -6.94 8.94 -9.13
CA GLY A 212 -7.49 9.55 -10.35
C GLY A 212 -6.44 9.65 -11.48
N VAL A 213 -5.22 10.12 -11.16
CA VAL A 213 -4.12 10.16 -12.14
C VAL A 213 -3.73 8.74 -12.53
N ALA A 214 -3.45 7.89 -11.54
CA ALA A 214 -2.96 6.54 -11.77
C ALA A 214 -3.94 5.68 -12.58
N SER A 215 -5.24 5.77 -12.31
CA SER A 215 -6.26 4.97 -13.03
C SER A 215 -6.32 5.31 -14.52
N SER A 216 -5.99 6.56 -14.87
CA SER A 216 -5.97 6.99 -16.26
C SER A 216 -4.67 6.67 -17.01
N LEU A 217 -3.54 6.62 -16.31
CA LEU A 217 -2.25 6.29 -16.90
C LEU A 217 -2.00 4.78 -16.94
N PHE A 218 -2.54 4.06 -15.95
CA PHE A 218 -2.23 2.65 -15.68
C PHE A 218 -3.51 1.82 -15.49
N PRO A 219 -4.49 1.88 -16.43
CA PRO A 219 -5.81 1.26 -16.24
C PRO A 219 -5.73 -0.27 -16.12
N GLU A 220 -4.72 -0.89 -16.73
CA GLU A 220 -4.54 -2.34 -16.74
C GLU A 220 -3.78 -2.89 -15.53
N THR A 221 -3.01 -2.05 -14.82
CA THR A 221 -2.17 -2.48 -13.70
C THR A 221 -2.66 -1.99 -12.34
N LEU A 222 -3.39 -0.88 -12.29
CA LEU A 222 -3.90 -0.35 -11.03
C LEU A 222 -5.00 -1.25 -10.46
N LEU A 223 -4.83 -1.68 -9.21
CA LEU A 223 -5.69 -2.62 -8.50
C LEU A 223 -6.70 -1.92 -7.57
N ASN A 224 -6.69 -0.58 -7.50
CA ASN A 224 -7.74 0.21 -6.86
C ASN A 224 -9.04 0.05 -7.65
N ARG A 225 -9.98 -0.78 -7.15
CA ARG A 225 -11.25 -1.06 -7.84
C ARG A 225 -12.46 -0.30 -7.30
N GLU A 226 -12.30 0.45 -6.21
CA GLU A 226 -13.37 1.30 -5.70
C GLU A 226 -13.57 2.47 -6.67
N GLY A 227 -14.75 2.55 -7.29
CA GLY A 227 -15.09 3.57 -8.28
C GLY A 227 -15.07 3.14 -9.75
N HIS A 228 -14.65 1.90 -10.07
CA HIS A 228 -14.92 1.37 -11.42
C HIS A 228 -16.41 1.06 -11.53
N SER A 229 -17.11 1.75 -12.43
CA SER A 229 -18.44 1.34 -12.88
C SER A 229 -18.37 -0.15 -13.20
N ARG A 230 -19.26 -0.94 -12.60
CA ARG A 230 -19.50 -2.31 -13.02
C ARG A 230 -20.02 -2.20 -14.46
N GLY A 231 -19.14 -2.37 -15.43
CA GLY A 231 -19.52 -2.70 -16.80
C GLY A 231 -20.16 -4.07 -16.86
#